data_AF-A0A4V1SI45-F1
#
_entry.id   AF-A0A4V1SI45-F1
#
_cell.length_a   1.000
_cell.length_b   1.000
_cell.length_c   1.000
_cell.angle_alpha   90.00
_cell.angle_beta   90.00
_cell.angle_gamma   90.00
#
_symmetry.space_group_name_H-M   'P 1'
#
loop_
_entity.id
_entity.type
_entity.pdbx_description
1 polymer ?
#
loop_
_entity_poly.entity_id
_entity_poly.type
_entity_poly.pdbx_seq_one_letter_code
_entity_poly.pdbx_strand_id
1 'polypeptide(L)'
;MIRVALAIAIAAPATAWAQQAPASVDLEVYATPQTVARLPDGRRLNFYCAGTGPVTVILEGGWTASSASWRKVQPELAKHSRVCSYDRAGYGFSDPGPLPRDADAIVADLRAGLKAAGIKPPYLIVGHSLGGMLARHFAAKAGRDVVGMVLVDPAAEYQGRRTARLVPASGKADAEFIEAVKTCATAIIERRAPVDGPCVSPASKSLPASVNAARLTLQNTPGYQRSALSELLSMESATSDEVAASRKRYPNLPLIVLTADQTAINPDLSPADQKAATKIWWDMHAE
;
A
#
# COMPACT_ATOMS: atom_id res chain seq x y z
N MET A 1 58.36 1.25 -23.22
CA MET A 1 57.06 1.88 -23.47
C MET A 1 56.25 1.90 -22.17
N ILE A 2 56.34 2.96 -21.37
CA ILE A 2 55.34 3.31 -20.36
C ILE A 2 55.27 4.84 -20.38
N ARG A 3 54.14 5.39 -20.82
CA ARG A 3 53.83 6.83 -20.82
C ARG A 3 53.30 7.18 -19.42
N VAL A 4 53.98 8.06 -18.69
CA VAL A 4 53.44 8.70 -17.49
C VAL A 4 52.79 10.01 -17.93
N ALA A 5 51.46 10.04 -17.94
CA ALA A 5 50.69 11.24 -18.24
C ALA A 5 50.44 12.01 -16.94
N LEU A 6 50.91 13.26 -16.91
CA LEU A 6 50.70 14.24 -15.86
C LEU A 6 49.24 14.73 -15.92
N ALA A 7 48.42 14.41 -14.92
CA ALA A 7 47.05 14.92 -14.83
C ALA A 7 47.04 16.22 -14.02
N ILE A 8 46.66 17.31 -14.68
CA ILE A 8 46.44 18.63 -14.09
C ILE A 8 45.12 18.59 -13.29
N ALA A 9 45.18 18.81 -11.99
CA ALA A 9 44.01 18.95 -11.14
C ALA A 9 43.39 20.35 -11.31
N ILE A 10 42.20 20.42 -11.90
CA ILE A 10 41.38 21.63 -11.91
C ILE A 10 40.44 21.54 -10.70
N ALA A 11 40.69 22.37 -9.69
CA ALA A 11 39.80 22.53 -8.54
C ALA A 11 38.59 23.38 -8.96
N ALA A 12 37.41 22.78 -9.05
CA ALA A 12 36.15 23.52 -9.13
C ALA A 12 35.68 23.90 -7.71
N PRO A 13 35.12 25.10 -7.51
CA PRO A 13 34.70 25.54 -6.17
C PRO A 13 33.46 24.76 -5.76
N ALA A 14 33.53 24.13 -4.58
CA ALA A 14 32.38 23.53 -3.93
C ALA A 14 31.42 24.65 -3.49
N THR A 15 30.39 24.91 -4.30
CA THR A 15 29.22 25.63 -3.81
C THR A 15 28.50 24.70 -2.85
N ALA A 16 28.67 24.97 -1.55
CA ALA A 16 27.92 24.32 -0.49
C ALA A 16 26.42 24.58 -0.71
N TRP A 17 25.71 23.58 -1.20
CA TRP A 17 24.25 23.54 -1.09
C TRP A 17 23.97 23.32 0.39
N ALA A 18 23.78 24.40 1.14
CA ALA A 18 23.16 24.31 2.45
C ALA A 18 21.77 23.70 2.22
N GLN A 19 21.64 22.39 2.46
CA GLN A 19 20.35 21.72 2.49
C GLN A 19 19.56 22.39 3.61
N GLN A 20 18.62 23.26 3.24
CA GLN A 20 17.54 23.62 4.16
C GLN A 20 16.91 22.31 4.61
N ALA A 21 16.90 22.08 5.92
CA ALA A 21 16.10 21.00 6.49
C ALA A 21 14.69 21.13 5.91
N PRO A 22 14.08 20.05 5.41
CA PRO A 22 12.75 20.14 4.83
C PRO A 22 11.81 20.74 5.87
N ALA A 23 10.97 21.68 5.43
CA ALA A 23 9.84 22.09 6.26
C ALA A 23 9.11 20.82 6.72
N SER A 24 8.89 20.69 8.03
CA SER A 24 8.11 19.60 8.58
C SER A 24 6.81 19.48 7.79
N VAL A 25 6.52 18.30 7.26
CA VAL A 25 5.31 18.11 6.45
C VAL A 25 4.11 18.39 7.31
N ASP A 26 3.30 19.33 6.84
CA ASP A 26 2.02 19.61 7.45
C ASP A 26 1.10 18.39 7.24
N LEU A 27 0.91 17.63 8.32
CA LEU A 27 0.09 16.43 8.32
C LEU A 27 -1.40 16.75 8.25
N GLU A 28 -1.80 18.00 8.44
CA GLU A 28 -3.20 18.45 8.30
C GLU A 28 -3.73 18.23 6.88
N VAL A 29 -2.85 18.10 5.88
CA VAL A 29 -3.21 17.74 4.50
C VAL A 29 -4.02 16.44 4.43
N TYR A 30 -3.84 15.52 5.39
CA TYR A 30 -4.57 14.25 5.44
C TYR A 30 -5.93 14.33 6.15
N ALA A 31 -6.32 15.50 6.69
CA ALA A 31 -7.60 15.70 7.34
C ALA A 31 -8.73 16.06 6.35
N THR A 32 -8.40 16.32 5.08
CA THR A 32 -9.33 16.74 4.03
C THR A 32 -9.01 16.10 2.69
N PRO A 33 -9.98 15.96 1.76
CA PRO A 33 -9.70 15.51 0.40
C PRO A 33 -8.75 16.48 -0.31
N GLN A 34 -7.89 15.91 -1.13
CA GLN A 34 -6.88 16.61 -1.94
C GLN A 34 -7.33 16.65 -3.40
N THR A 35 -6.60 15.99 -4.31
CA THR A 35 -7.00 15.90 -5.73
C THR A 35 -8.09 14.85 -5.89
N VAL A 36 -9.30 15.29 -6.23
CA VAL A 36 -10.45 14.41 -6.41
C VAL A 36 -10.59 14.02 -7.89
N ALA A 37 -10.19 12.79 -8.22
CA ALA A 37 -10.36 12.21 -9.54
C ALA A 37 -11.78 11.65 -9.69
N ARG A 38 -12.51 12.07 -10.73
CA ARG A 38 -13.84 11.52 -11.05
C ARG A 38 -13.70 10.36 -12.04
N LEU A 39 -14.07 9.17 -11.59
CA LEU A 39 -14.10 7.97 -12.42
C LEU A 39 -15.24 8.05 -13.46
N PRO A 40 -15.19 7.24 -14.55
CA PRO A 40 -16.24 7.25 -15.59
C PRO A 40 -17.66 6.98 -15.08
N ASP A 41 -17.80 6.26 -13.97
CA ASP A 41 -19.08 5.96 -13.32
C ASP A 41 -19.53 7.03 -12.31
N GLY A 42 -18.80 8.14 -12.22
CA GLY A 42 -19.10 9.28 -11.35
C GLY A 42 -18.52 9.19 -9.93
N ARG A 43 -17.99 8.03 -9.52
CA ARG A 43 -17.31 7.87 -8.22
C ARG A 43 -16.08 8.76 -8.14
N ARG A 44 -15.74 9.19 -6.92
CA ARG A 44 -14.56 10.00 -6.64
C ARG A 44 -13.46 9.16 -6.00
N LEU A 45 -12.23 9.31 -6.50
CA LEU A 45 -11.02 8.84 -5.82
C LEU A 45 -10.17 10.02 -5.37
N ASN A 46 -9.73 9.99 -4.12
CA ASN A 46 -8.84 10.99 -3.54
C ASN A 46 -7.38 10.62 -3.78
N PHE A 47 -6.61 11.57 -4.33
CA PHE A 47 -5.17 11.48 -4.56
C PHE A 47 -4.46 12.63 -3.85
N TYR A 48 -3.33 12.32 -3.21
CA TYR A 48 -2.40 13.32 -2.71
C TYR A 48 -1.05 13.16 -3.40
N CYS A 49 -0.65 14.16 -4.20
CA CYS A 49 0.63 14.17 -4.90
C CYS A 49 1.53 15.29 -4.36
N ALA A 50 2.81 14.97 -4.18
CA ALA A 50 3.85 15.92 -3.77
C ALA A 50 5.12 15.72 -4.61
N GLY A 51 5.95 16.77 -4.70
CA GLY A 51 7.18 16.75 -5.48
C GLY A 51 6.97 16.82 -6.99
N THR A 52 8.08 16.82 -7.73
CA THR A 52 8.12 16.88 -9.19
C THR A 52 9.17 15.91 -9.72
N GLY A 53 9.00 15.46 -10.97
CA GLY A 53 9.94 14.54 -11.60
C GLY A 53 9.36 13.89 -12.85
N PRO A 54 10.21 13.28 -13.69
CA PRO A 54 9.81 12.64 -14.94
C PRO A 54 9.15 11.26 -14.72
N VAL A 55 9.35 10.64 -13.55
CA VAL A 55 8.71 9.39 -13.13
C VAL A 55 7.75 9.72 -11.98
N THR A 56 6.53 9.18 -12.03
CA THR A 56 5.61 9.30 -10.89
C THR A 56 5.68 8.04 -10.04
N VAL A 57 6.03 8.20 -8.77
CA VAL A 57 5.94 7.13 -7.77
C VAL A 57 4.50 7.01 -7.30
N ILE A 58 3.89 5.83 -7.42
CA ILE A 58 2.55 5.53 -6.94
C ILE A 58 2.64 4.68 -5.67
N LEU A 59 2.04 5.14 -4.58
CA LEU A 59 2.08 4.47 -3.28
C LEU A 59 0.77 3.70 -3.03
N GLU A 60 0.87 2.38 -3.07
CA GLU A 60 -0.22 1.42 -2.88
C GLU A 60 -0.19 0.82 -1.46
N GLY A 61 -1.20 1.16 -0.66
CA GLY A 61 -1.25 0.76 0.74
C GLY A 61 -1.67 -0.70 0.99
N GLY A 62 -1.45 -1.20 2.21
CA GLY A 62 -1.97 -2.49 2.65
C GLY A 62 -3.48 -2.48 2.89
N TRP A 63 -4.04 -3.57 3.38
CA TRP A 63 -5.46 -3.63 3.77
C TRP A 63 -5.80 -2.52 4.77
N THR A 64 -6.92 -1.82 4.56
CA THR A 64 -7.37 -0.65 5.36
C THR A 64 -6.50 0.61 5.32
N ALA A 65 -5.40 0.60 4.59
CA ALA A 65 -4.54 1.76 4.45
C ALA A 65 -5.22 2.87 3.62
N SER A 66 -4.96 4.12 4.01
CA SER A 66 -5.25 5.32 3.22
C SER A 66 -3.95 6.04 2.82
N SER A 67 -4.07 7.13 2.05
CA SER A 67 -2.96 8.05 1.73
C SER A 67 -2.13 8.45 2.96
N ALA A 68 -2.78 8.70 4.10
CA ALA A 68 -2.13 9.05 5.37
C ALA A 68 -1.19 7.98 5.94
N SER A 69 -1.29 6.72 5.48
CA SER A 69 -0.40 5.64 5.88
C SER A 69 1.04 5.90 5.43
N TRP A 70 1.20 6.64 4.32
CA TRP A 70 2.48 6.96 3.71
C TRP A 70 3.11 8.27 4.22
N ARG A 71 2.50 8.93 5.21
CA ARG A 71 2.92 10.27 5.69
C ARG A 71 4.39 10.44 6.08
N LYS A 72 5.07 9.37 6.48
CA LYS A 72 6.50 9.39 6.84
C LYS A 72 7.42 9.15 5.63
N VAL A 73 6.91 8.49 4.58
CA VAL A 73 7.69 8.06 3.41
C VAL A 73 7.49 9.02 2.25
N GLN A 74 6.24 9.38 1.94
CA GLN A 74 5.91 10.21 0.79
C GLN A 74 6.67 11.54 0.77
N PRO A 75 6.80 12.30 1.88
CA PRO A 75 7.58 13.53 1.88
C PRO A 75 9.06 13.36 1.55
N GLU A 76 9.67 12.30 2.05
CA GLU A 76 11.09 12.03 1.85
C GLU A 76 11.33 11.67 0.37
N LEU A 77 10.45 10.87 -0.23
CA LEU A 77 10.52 10.56 -1.65
C LEU A 77 10.19 11.78 -2.54
N ALA A 78 9.28 12.66 -2.09
CA ALA A 78 8.86 13.84 -2.84
C ALA A 78 9.97 14.89 -3.04
N LYS A 79 11.07 14.78 -2.27
CA LYS A 79 12.29 15.58 -2.49
C LYS A 79 13.02 15.20 -3.78
N HIS A 80 12.76 14.00 -4.32
CA HIS A 80 13.52 13.43 -5.44
C HIS A 80 12.66 13.08 -6.65
N SER A 81 11.36 12.93 -6.49
CA SER A 81 10.43 12.57 -7.57
C SER A 81 9.04 13.13 -7.33
N ARG A 82 8.17 13.07 -8.34
CA ARG A 82 6.73 13.21 -8.12
C ARG A 82 6.21 11.95 -7.44
N VAL A 83 5.51 12.07 -6.31
CA VAL A 83 5.02 10.95 -5.52
C VAL A 83 3.55 11.14 -5.21
N CYS A 84 2.72 10.18 -5.59
CA CYS A 84 1.29 10.19 -5.36
C CYS A 84 0.86 9.01 -4.49
N SER A 85 0.24 9.30 -3.35
CA SER A 85 -0.57 8.35 -2.60
C SER A 85 -2.05 8.60 -2.90
N TYR A 86 -2.90 7.63 -2.59
CA TYR A 86 -4.31 7.75 -2.84
C TYR A 86 -5.13 6.93 -1.84
N ASP A 87 -6.41 7.24 -1.74
CA ASP A 87 -7.35 6.44 -0.98
C ASP A 87 -8.07 5.50 -1.96
N ARG A 88 -7.99 4.18 -1.76
CA ARG A 88 -8.75 3.21 -2.56
C ARG A 88 -10.25 3.44 -2.43
N ALA A 89 -11.03 2.99 -3.41
CA ALA A 89 -12.49 3.10 -3.34
C ALA A 89 -13.03 2.49 -2.03
N GLY A 90 -13.81 3.27 -1.28
CA GLY A 90 -14.31 2.89 0.04
C GLY A 90 -13.43 3.29 1.22
N TYR A 91 -12.24 3.86 0.98
CA TYR A 91 -11.33 4.33 2.03
C TYR A 91 -11.15 5.84 1.99
N GLY A 92 -10.71 6.40 3.12
CA GLY A 92 -10.36 7.82 3.21
C GLY A 92 -11.46 8.70 2.65
N PHE A 93 -11.09 9.60 1.74
CA PHE A 93 -12.04 10.51 1.10
C PHE A 93 -12.55 10.02 -0.27
N SER A 94 -12.35 8.74 -0.60
CA SER A 94 -12.85 8.12 -1.83
C SER A 94 -14.23 7.51 -1.64
N ASP A 95 -15.06 7.61 -2.67
CA ASP A 95 -16.39 6.99 -2.66
C ASP A 95 -16.26 5.45 -2.69
N PRO A 96 -17.19 4.70 -2.08
CA PRO A 96 -17.23 3.23 -2.17
C PRO A 96 -17.36 2.73 -3.61
N GLY A 97 -16.65 1.64 -3.93
CA GLY A 97 -16.75 0.96 -5.22
C GLY A 97 -17.73 -0.21 -5.23
N PRO A 98 -18.00 -0.80 -6.42
CA PRO A 98 -18.74 -2.04 -6.51
C PRO A 98 -18.00 -3.17 -5.78
N LEU A 99 -18.77 -4.12 -5.25
CA LEU A 99 -18.26 -5.35 -4.63
C LEU A 99 -18.30 -6.52 -5.63
N PRO A 100 -17.42 -7.52 -5.51
CA PRO A 100 -16.32 -7.61 -4.54
C PRO A 100 -15.21 -6.57 -4.78
N ARG A 101 -14.39 -6.31 -3.74
CA ARG A 101 -13.15 -5.52 -3.80
C ARG A 101 -11.95 -6.45 -3.99
N ASP A 102 -11.86 -7.05 -5.18
CA ASP A 102 -10.74 -7.89 -5.62
C ASP A 102 -9.64 -7.09 -6.34
N ALA A 103 -8.58 -7.76 -6.82
CA ALA A 103 -7.44 -7.09 -7.43
C ALA A 103 -7.82 -6.41 -8.75
N ASP A 104 -8.62 -7.07 -9.59
CA ASP A 104 -9.09 -6.53 -10.87
C ASP A 104 -9.90 -5.24 -10.65
N ALA A 105 -10.87 -5.24 -9.72
CA ALA A 105 -11.67 -4.05 -9.41
C ALA A 105 -10.83 -2.90 -8.85
N ILE A 106 -9.91 -3.20 -7.93
CA ILE A 106 -9.03 -2.19 -7.31
C ILE A 106 -8.07 -1.58 -8.34
N VAL A 107 -7.43 -2.41 -9.17
CA VAL A 107 -6.48 -1.95 -10.19
C VAL A 107 -7.19 -1.21 -11.32
N ALA A 108 -8.42 -1.61 -11.70
CA ALA A 108 -9.23 -0.87 -12.65
C ALA A 108 -9.55 0.55 -12.15
N ASP A 109 -9.95 0.67 -10.88
CA ASP A 109 -10.21 1.94 -10.22
C ASP A 109 -8.95 2.82 -10.18
N LEU A 110 -7.79 2.27 -9.80
CA LEU A 110 -6.52 3.01 -9.79
C LEU A 110 -6.16 3.52 -11.19
N ARG A 111 -6.23 2.68 -12.23
CA ARG A 111 -5.92 3.08 -13.62
C ARG A 111 -6.85 4.19 -14.11
N ALA A 112 -8.15 4.07 -13.84
CA ALA A 112 -9.14 5.09 -14.20
C ALA A 112 -8.90 6.39 -13.41
N GLY A 113 -8.57 6.29 -12.12
CA GLY A 113 -8.26 7.40 -11.24
C GLY A 113 -7.02 8.18 -11.67
N LEU A 114 -5.91 7.48 -11.98
CA LEU A 114 -4.68 8.10 -12.49
C LEU A 114 -4.94 8.90 -13.76
N LYS A 115 -5.68 8.30 -14.72
CA LYS A 115 -6.07 8.98 -15.95
C LYS A 115 -6.93 10.22 -15.68
N ALA A 116 -7.94 10.09 -14.83
CA ALA A 116 -8.85 11.20 -14.50
C ALA A 116 -8.16 12.33 -13.71
N ALA A 117 -7.16 12.00 -12.89
CA ALA A 117 -6.32 12.97 -12.17
C ALA A 117 -5.24 13.62 -13.04
N GLY A 118 -5.07 13.18 -14.30
CA GLY A 118 -3.99 13.65 -15.17
C GLY A 118 -2.60 13.21 -14.71
N ILE A 119 -2.51 12.16 -13.89
CA ILE A 119 -1.25 11.56 -13.44
C ILE A 119 -0.81 10.59 -14.54
N LYS A 120 0.31 10.89 -15.21
CA LYS A 120 0.75 10.20 -16.43
C LYS A 120 1.95 9.27 -16.16
N PRO A 121 2.11 8.18 -16.94
CA PRO A 121 3.31 7.35 -16.90
C PRO A 121 4.54 8.12 -17.41
N PRO A 122 5.78 7.64 -17.15
CA PRO A 122 6.11 6.36 -16.51
C PRO A 122 5.89 6.33 -15.00
N TYR A 123 5.49 5.17 -14.49
CA TYR A 123 5.21 4.90 -13.07
C TYR A 123 6.29 4.04 -12.43
N LEU A 124 6.65 4.37 -11.18
CA LEU A 124 7.27 3.44 -10.26
C LEU A 124 6.24 3.10 -9.19
N ILE A 125 5.84 1.83 -9.05
CA ILE A 125 4.82 1.44 -8.08
C ILE A 125 5.45 0.89 -6.81
N VAL A 126 5.01 1.39 -5.66
CA VAL A 126 5.43 0.93 -4.33
C VAL A 126 4.24 0.29 -3.64
N GLY A 127 4.33 -0.99 -3.28
CA GLY A 127 3.24 -1.73 -2.64
C GLY A 127 3.61 -2.25 -1.26
N HIS A 128 2.81 -1.94 -0.23
CA HIS A 128 2.98 -2.48 1.12
C HIS A 128 1.94 -3.55 1.46
N SER A 129 2.35 -4.69 2.03
CA SER A 129 1.42 -5.77 2.43
C SER A 129 0.50 -6.18 1.28
N LEU A 130 -0.84 -6.16 1.42
CA LEU A 130 -1.79 -6.37 0.32
C LEU A 130 -1.45 -5.52 -0.92
N GLY A 131 -0.95 -4.31 -0.71
CA GLY A 131 -0.53 -3.42 -1.79
C GLY A 131 0.59 -4.00 -2.66
N GLY A 132 1.37 -4.96 -2.16
CA GLY A 132 2.35 -5.69 -2.96
C GLY A 132 1.71 -6.59 -4.04
N MET A 133 0.63 -7.31 -3.69
CA MET A 133 -0.16 -8.08 -4.66
C MET A 133 -0.80 -7.15 -5.70
N LEU A 134 -1.39 -6.05 -5.23
CA LEU A 134 -2.02 -5.05 -6.10
C LEU A 134 -1.01 -4.35 -7.01
N ALA A 135 0.19 -4.04 -6.53
CA ALA A 135 1.27 -3.45 -7.31
C ALA A 135 1.72 -4.38 -8.45
N ARG A 136 1.91 -5.68 -8.15
CA ARG A 136 2.23 -6.70 -9.15
C ARG A 136 1.12 -6.84 -10.19
N HIS A 137 -0.13 -6.86 -9.75
CA HIS A 137 -1.29 -6.95 -10.63
C HIS A 137 -1.44 -5.69 -11.52
N PHE A 138 -1.23 -4.49 -10.95
CA PHE A 138 -1.20 -3.24 -11.68
C PHE A 138 -0.11 -3.24 -12.74
N ALA A 139 1.13 -3.63 -12.40
CA ALA A 139 2.23 -3.74 -13.35
C ALA A 139 1.91 -4.72 -14.50
N ALA A 140 1.22 -5.83 -14.21
CA ALA A 140 0.84 -6.80 -15.22
C ALA A 140 -0.15 -6.22 -16.24
N LYS A 141 -1.07 -5.35 -15.81
CA LYS A 141 -2.12 -4.72 -16.63
C LYS A 141 -1.67 -3.41 -17.28
N ALA A 142 -0.79 -2.65 -16.65
CA ALA A 142 -0.25 -1.38 -17.15
C ALA A 142 0.93 -1.56 -18.11
N GLY A 143 1.61 -2.72 -18.05
CA GLY A 143 2.66 -3.07 -19.00
C GLY A 143 3.82 -2.07 -18.99
N ARG A 144 4.13 -1.47 -20.14
CA ARG A 144 5.28 -0.57 -20.32
C ARG A 144 5.14 0.77 -19.61
N ASP A 145 3.96 1.08 -19.08
CA ASP A 145 3.73 2.28 -18.28
C ASP A 145 4.42 2.19 -16.90
N VAL A 146 4.78 0.98 -16.44
CA VAL A 146 5.51 0.77 -15.18
C VAL A 146 6.98 0.52 -15.49
N VAL A 147 7.84 1.35 -14.91
CA VAL A 147 9.31 1.34 -15.13
C VAL A 147 10.11 0.89 -13.90
N GLY A 148 9.45 0.66 -12.76
CA GLY A 148 10.06 0.06 -11.58
C GLY A 148 9.02 -0.34 -10.54
N MET A 149 9.41 -1.22 -9.64
CA MET A 149 8.55 -1.70 -8.55
C MET A 149 9.34 -1.85 -7.26
N VAL A 150 8.76 -1.39 -6.15
CA VAL A 150 9.28 -1.63 -4.80
C VAL A 150 8.19 -2.29 -3.97
N LEU A 151 8.49 -3.43 -3.37
CA LEU A 151 7.58 -4.19 -2.54
C LEU A 151 8.05 -4.11 -1.08
N VAL A 152 7.18 -3.69 -0.17
CA VAL A 152 7.50 -3.49 1.25
C VAL A 152 6.68 -4.48 2.07
N ASP A 153 7.33 -5.45 2.68
CA ASP A 153 6.68 -6.56 3.40
C ASP A 153 5.43 -7.08 2.63
N PRO A 154 5.59 -7.44 1.34
CA PRO A 154 4.45 -7.71 0.48
C PRO A 154 3.68 -8.96 0.92
N ALA A 155 2.36 -8.88 0.88
CA ALA A 155 1.56 -10.09 0.94
C ALA A 155 1.79 -10.92 -0.34
N ALA A 156 1.66 -12.24 -0.22
CA ALA A 156 1.74 -13.17 -1.34
C ALA A 156 0.42 -13.88 -1.60
N GLU A 157 0.25 -14.43 -2.81
CA GLU A 157 -0.94 -15.19 -3.17
C GLU A 157 -1.12 -16.39 -2.22
N TYR A 158 -2.31 -16.51 -1.64
CA TYR A 158 -2.70 -17.53 -0.67
C TYR A 158 -1.81 -17.60 0.58
N GLN A 159 -1.22 -16.48 1.00
CA GLN A 159 -0.27 -16.41 2.10
C GLN A 159 -0.79 -17.09 3.38
N GLY A 160 -2.02 -16.78 3.80
CA GLY A 160 -2.64 -17.36 4.99
C GLY A 160 -2.75 -18.88 4.84
N ARG A 161 -3.28 -19.37 3.71
CA ARG A 161 -3.39 -20.82 3.44
C ARG A 161 -2.04 -21.52 3.39
N ARG A 162 -1.05 -20.91 2.76
CA ARG A 162 0.33 -21.45 2.64
C ARG A 162 0.98 -21.56 4.01
N THR A 163 0.82 -20.54 4.84
CA THR A 163 1.33 -20.52 6.22
C THR A 163 0.60 -21.56 7.08
N ALA A 164 -0.74 -21.62 7.01
CA ALA A 164 -1.57 -22.54 7.79
C ALA A 164 -1.27 -24.03 7.53
N ARG A 165 -0.80 -24.38 6.32
CA ARG A 165 -0.38 -25.76 5.99
C ARG A 165 0.86 -26.20 6.79
N LEU A 166 1.73 -25.26 7.12
CA LEU A 166 2.96 -25.51 7.88
C LEU A 166 2.79 -25.22 9.36
N VAL A 167 1.93 -24.23 9.69
CA VAL A 167 1.68 -23.72 11.02
C VAL A 167 0.16 -23.65 11.25
N PRO A 168 -0.50 -24.77 11.63
CA PRO A 168 -1.96 -24.81 11.79
C PRO A 168 -2.50 -23.78 12.81
N ALA A 169 -1.71 -23.44 13.83
CA ALA A 169 -2.05 -22.41 14.80
C ALA A 169 -2.24 -21.02 14.16
N SER A 170 -1.44 -20.69 13.14
CA SER A 170 -1.61 -19.45 12.36
C SER A 170 -2.94 -19.47 11.60
N GLY A 171 -3.29 -20.59 10.96
CA GLY A 171 -4.57 -20.70 10.25
C GLY A 171 -5.78 -20.54 11.17
N LYS A 172 -5.71 -21.07 12.40
CA LYS A 172 -6.73 -20.84 13.42
C LYS A 172 -6.81 -19.37 13.83
N ALA A 173 -5.67 -18.73 14.10
CA ALA A 173 -5.61 -17.33 14.48
C ALA A 173 -6.17 -16.41 13.37
N ASP A 174 -5.84 -16.68 12.11
CA ASP A 174 -6.37 -15.95 10.95
C ASP A 174 -7.90 -16.09 10.86
N ALA A 175 -8.44 -17.30 11.06
CA ALA A 175 -9.89 -17.53 11.04
C ALA A 175 -10.62 -16.79 12.18
N GLU A 176 -10.06 -16.82 13.39
CA GLU A 176 -10.59 -16.08 14.54
C GLU A 176 -10.55 -14.57 14.30
N PHE A 177 -9.48 -14.05 13.71
CA PHE A 177 -9.36 -12.65 13.34
C PHE A 177 -10.39 -12.24 12.28
N ILE A 178 -10.56 -13.04 11.21
CA ILE A 178 -11.52 -12.77 10.14
C ILE A 178 -12.95 -12.72 10.71
N GLU A 179 -13.34 -13.69 11.55
CA GLU A 179 -14.68 -13.67 12.16
C GLU A 179 -14.85 -12.48 13.12
N ALA A 180 -13.84 -12.11 13.90
CA ALA A 180 -13.90 -10.93 14.76
C ALA A 180 -14.07 -9.62 13.95
N VAL A 181 -13.35 -9.47 12.84
CA VAL A 181 -13.50 -8.34 11.91
C VAL A 181 -14.89 -8.32 11.30
N LYS A 182 -15.40 -9.48 10.86
CA LYS A 182 -16.74 -9.61 10.28
C LYS A 182 -17.83 -9.24 11.28
N THR A 183 -17.77 -9.74 12.52
CA THR A 183 -18.71 -9.36 13.57
C THR A 183 -18.69 -7.85 13.83
N CYS A 184 -17.50 -7.26 13.96
CA CYS A 184 -17.33 -5.82 14.15
C CYS A 184 -17.90 -5.01 12.98
N ALA A 185 -17.53 -5.36 11.75
CA ALA A 185 -17.97 -4.68 10.54
C ALA A 185 -19.49 -4.75 10.36
N THR A 186 -20.09 -5.93 10.54
CA THR A 186 -21.55 -6.13 10.47
C THR A 186 -22.27 -5.25 11.49
N ALA A 187 -21.77 -5.18 12.72
CA ALA A 187 -22.38 -4.33 13.75
C ALA A 187 -22.40 -2.84 13.34
N ILE A 188 -21.31 -2.31 12.77
CA ILE A 188 -21.27 -0.93 12.25
C ILE A 188 -22.21 -0.76 11.06
N ILE A 189 -22.21 -1.71 10.13
CA ILE A 189 -23.04 -1.65 8.90
C ILE A 189 -24.54 -1.61 9.27
N GLU A 190 -24.98 -2.44 10.20
CA GLU A 190 -26.39 -2.57 10.58
C GLU A 190 -26.84 -1.46 11.52
N ARG A 191 -26.06 -1.17 12.57
CA ARG A 191 -26.43 -0.19 13.60
C ARG A 191 -26.19 1.25 13.16
N ARG A 192 -25.35 1.46 12.15
CA ARG A 192 -24.86 2.78 11.72
C ARG A 192 -24.27 3.60 12.88
N ALA A 193 -23.61 2.90 13.81
CA ALA A 193 -23.01 3.48 15.00
C ALA A 193 -21.60 2.88 15.20
N PRO A 194 -20.66 3.65 15.77
CA PRO A 194 -19.35 3.12 16.14
C PRO A 194 -19.48 1.95 17.11
N VAL A 195 -18.62 0.96 16.95
CA VAL A 195 -18.42 -0.13 17.91
C VAL A 195 -16.92 -0.29 18.16
N ASP A 196 -16.56 -0.68 19.37
CA ASP A 196 -15.20 -1.10 19.66
C ASP A 196 -14.93 -2.45 18.98
N GLY A 197 -13.78 -2.58 18.32
CA GLY A 197 -13.40 -3.85 17.72
C GLY A 197 -12.30 -3.74 16.66
N PRO A 198 -11.86 -4.88 16.11
CA PRO A 198 -10.70 -4.95 15.22
C PRO A 198 -10.92 -4.30 13.84
N CYS A 199 -12.17 -3.95 13.50
CA CYS A 199 -12.51 -3.33 12.22
C CYS A 199 -12.31 -1.80 12.19
N VAL A 200 -11.95 -1.18 13.32
CA VAL A 200 -11.62 0.24 13.44
C VAL A 200 -10.24 0.38 14.07
N SER A 201 -9.31 1.00 13.34
CA SER A 201 -8.00 1.31 13.88
C SER A 201 -8.07 2.47 14.87
N PRO A 202 -7.40 2.39 16.03
CA PRO A 202 -7.39 3.46 17.02
C PRO A 202 -6.67 4.72 16.50
N ALA A 203 -6.82 5.81 17.25
CA ALA A 203 -6.09 7.04 17.00
C ALA A 203 -4.57 6.81 17.10
N SER A 204 -3.81 7.38 16.16
CA SER A 204 -2.35 7.33 16.18
C SER A 204 -1.79 8.57 16.86
N LYS A 205 -0.88 8.37 17.82
CA LYS A 205 -0.11 9.46 18.45
C LYS A 205 0.78 10.23 17.46
N SER A 206 1.04 9.64 16.30
CA SER A 206 1.87 10.24 15.24
C SER A 206 1.06 10.97 14.17
N LEU A 207 -0.21 11.24 14.44
CA LEU A 207 -1.12 12.00 13.59
C LEU A 207 -1.77 13.14 14.40
N PRO A 208 -2.03 14.30 13.79
CA PRO A 208 -2.81 15.36 14.41
C PRO A 208 -4.22 14.89 14.83
N ALA A 209 -4.82 15.62 15.77
CA ALA A 209 -6.16 15.31 16.27
C ALA A 209 -7.24 15.38 15.18
N SER A 210 -7.15 16.36 14.28
CA SER A 210 -8.01 16.53 13.09
C SER A 210 -7.97 15.31 12.17
N VAL A 211 -6.78 14.82 11.83
CA VAL A 211 -6.59 13.63 10.97
C VAL A 211 -7.14 12.39 11.65
N ASN A 212 -6.86 12.21 12.95
CA ASN A 212 -7.42 11.11 13.72
C ASN A 212 -8.96 11.16 13.75
N ALA A 213 -9.54 12.34 13.96
CA ALA A 213 -11.00 12.53 13.95
C ALA A 213 -11.59 12.15 12.58
N ALA A 214 -11.05 12.70 11.49
CA ALA A 214 -11.50 12.36 10.14
C ALA A 214 -11.41 10.85 9.87
N ARG A 215 -10.28 10.23 10.21
CA ARG A 215 -10.04 8.80 10.00
C ARG A 215 -11.00 7.93 10.82
N LEU A 216 -11.27 8.29 12.07
CA LEU A 216 -12.23 7.58 12.91
C LEU A 216 -13.66 7.71 12.37
N THR A 217 -14.06 8.91 11.94
CA THR A 217 -15.38 9.12 11.29
C THR A 217 -15.54 8.25 10.05
N LEU A 218 -14.54 8.25 9.16
CA LEU A 218 -14.59 7.51 7.90
C LEU A 218 -14.61 5.98 8.10
N GLN A 219 -13.78 5.48 9.03
CA GLN A 219 -13.74 4.06 9.38
C GLN A 219 -15.09 3.54 9.91
N ASN A 220 -15.86 4.39 10.59
CA ASN A 220 -17.16 4.01 11.14
C ASN A 220 -18.33 4.11 10.13
N THR A 221 -18.05 4.30 8.85
CA THR A 221 -19.10 4.32 7.82
C THR A 221 -19.41 2.91 7.28
N PRO A 222 -20.68 2.61 6.93
CA PRO A 222 -21.02 1.33 6.30
C PRO A 222 -20.29 1.08 4.97
N GLY A 223 -19.98 2.13 4.21
CA GLY A 223 -19.24 2.03 2.95
C GLY A 223 -17.80 1.55 3.15
N TYR A 224 -17.13 2.11 4.16
CA TYR A 224 -15.79 1.66 4.57
C TYR A 224 -15.81 0.20 5.01
N GLN A 225 -16.72 -0.16 5.92
CA GLN A 225 -16.75 -1.50 6.50
C GLN A 225 -17.08 -2.58 5.47
N ARG A 226 -17.99 -2.31 4.52
CA ARG A 226 -18.25 -3.22 3.38
C ARG A 226 -17.02 -3.40 2.50
N SER A 227 -16.31 -2.32 2.21
CA SER A 227 -15.12 -2.37 1.35
C SER A 227 -13.98 -3.13 2.03
N ALA A 228 -13.72 -2.84 3.31
CA ALA A 228 -12.71 -3.51 4.12
C ALA A 228 -12.98 -5.00 4.29
N LEU A 229 -14.21 -5.39 4.63
CA LEU A 229 -14.56 -6.80 4.74
C LEU A 229 -14.44 -7.51 3.39
N SER A 230 -14.87 -6.86 2.30
CA SER A 230 -14.75 -7.45 0.97
C SER A 230 -13.29 -7.62 0.52
N GLU A 231 -12.40 -6.66 0.79
CA GLU A 231 -10.96 -6.81 0.51
C GLU A 231 -10.40 -8.00 1.29
N LEU A 232 -10.65 -8.06 2.61
CA LEU A 232 -10.14 -9.11 3.50
C LEU A 232 -10.54 -10.52 3.01
N LEU A 233 -11.80 -10.71 2.66
CA LEU A 233 -12.31 -12.01 2.19
C LEU A 233 -11.78 -12.38 0.79
N SER A 234 -11.44 -11.38 -0.02
CA SER A 234 -10.91 -11.59 -1.38
C SER A 234 -9.41 -11.92 -1.37
N MET A 235 -8.66 -11.50 -0.33
CA MET A 235 -7.20 -11.69 -0.25
C MET A 235 -6.77 -13.14 -0.50
N GLU A 236 -7.39 -14.10 0.18
CA GLU A 236 -7.06 -15.52 0.06
C GLU A 236 -7.85 -16.24 -1.05
N SER A 237 -8.64 -15.52 -1.85
CA SER A 237 -9.48 -16.07 -2.94
C SER A 237 -9.31 -15.26 -4.23
N ALA A 238 -10.32 -14.50 -4.66
CA ALA A 238 -10.35 -13.78 -5.94
C ALA A 238 -9.08 -12.96 -6.21
N THR A 239 -8.63 -12.16 -5.23
CA THR A 239 -7.39 -11.38 -5.34
C THR A 239 -6.17 -12.28 -5.60
N SER A 240 -6.03 -13.37 -4.85
CA SER A 240 -4.92 -14.32 -5.05
C SER A 240 -5.02 -15.02 -6.41
N ASP A 241 -6.21 -15.43 -6.82
CA ASP A 241 -6.45 -16.09 -8.12
C ASP A 241 -6.08 -15.15 -9.27
N GLU A 242 -6.50 -13.89 -9.21
CA GLU A 242 -6.22 -12.86 -10.23
C GLU A 242 -4.74 -12.49 -10.30
N VAL A 243 -4.07 -12.36 -9.15
CA VAL A 243 -2.64 -12.04 -9.08
C VAL A 243 -1.82 -13.22 -9.60
N ALA A 244 -2.19 -14.45 -9.24
CA ALA A 244 -1.55 -15.67 -9.75
C ALA A 244 -1.74 -15.80 -11.27
N ALA A 245 -2.96 -15.58 -11.77
CA ALA A 245 -3.27 -15.66 -13.21
C ALA A 245 -2.60 -14.57 -14.04
N SER A 246 -2.33 -13.40 -13.46
CA SER A 246 -1.66 -12.27 -14.11
C SER A 246 -0.15 -12.27 -13.94
N ARG A 247 0.44 -13.28 -13.28
CA ARG A 247 1.87 -13.37 -13.01
C ARG A 247 2.67 -13.27 -14.30
N LYS A 248 3.55 -12.26 -14.37
CA LYS A 248 4.47 -12.03 -15.48
C LYS A 248 5.91 -12.03 -14.97
N ARG A 249 6.83 -12.51 -15.81
CA ARG A 249 8.26 -12.24 -15.62
C ARG A 249 8.55 -10.83 -16.12
N TYR A 250 9.27 -10.06 -15.32
CA TYR A 250 9.66 -8.69 -15.65
C TYR A 250 11.18 -8.59 -15.81
N PRO A 251 11.79 -9.20 -16.85
CA PRO A 251 13.24 -9.34 -16.95
C PRO A 251 14.01 -8.02 -16.95
N ASN A 252 13.37 -6.91 -17.34
CA ASN A 252 13.97 -5.59 -17.43
C ASN A 252 13.32 -4.55 -16.50
N LEU A 253 12.51 -4.98 -15.53
CA LEU A 253 11.89 -4.07 -14.56
C LEU A 253 12.72 -4.10 -13.28
N PRO A 254 13.35 -2.98 -12.87
CA PRO A 254 13.95 -2.87 -11.55
C PRO A 254 12.92 -3.22 -10.47
N LEU A 255 13.24 -4.25 -9.68
CA LEU A 255 12.41 -4.74 -8.58
C LEU A 255 13.25 -4.76 -7.30
N ILE A 256 12.76 -4.09 -6.26
CA ILE A 256 13.32 -4.17 -4.90
C ILE A 256 12.26 -4.75 -3.98
N VAL A 257 12.64 -5.75 -3.19
CA VAL A 257 11.81 -6.28 -2.11
C VAL A 257 12.45 -5.91 -0.78
N LEU A 258 11.76 -5.11 0.02
CA LEU A 258 12.14 -4.72 1.37
C LEU A 258 11.36 -5.60 2.33
N THR A 259 12.07 -6.41 3.11
CA THR A 259 11.49 -7.33 4.08
C THR A 259 12.06 -7.03 5.45
N ALA A 260 11.19 -6.81 6.44
CA ALA A 260 11.61 -6.67 7.82
C ALA A 260 12.23 -7.98 8.31
N ASP A 261 13.45 -7.89 8.86
CA ASP A 261 14.08 -9.01 9.54
C ASP A 261 13.53 -9.12 10.97
N GLN A 262 13.22 -10.35 11.40
CA GLN A 262 12.89 -10.70 12.80
C GLN A 262 11.58 -10.18 13.42
N THR A 263 10.47 -10.10 12.68
CA THR A 263 9.16 -10.00 13.33
C THR A 263 8.65 -11.39 13.69
N ALA A 264 8.53 -11.68 15.00
CA ALA A 264 7.67 -12.78 15.45
C ALA A 264 6.24 -12.40 15.02
N ILE A 265 5.80 -12.96 13.88
CA ILE A 265 4.50 -12.64 13.25
C ILE A 265 3.35 -12.85 14.26
N ASN A 266 3.52 -13.81 15.17
CA ASN A 266 2.68 -13.99 16.33
C ASN A 266 3.53 -14.51 17.52
N PRO A 267 3.65 -13.74 18.62
CA PRO A 267 4.46 -14.13 19.78
C PRO A 267 3.89 -15.34 20.54
N ASP A 268 2.61 -15.66 20.35
CA ASP A 268 1.93 -16.78 21.01
C ASP A 268 2.24 -18.13 20.34
N LEU A 269 2.91 -18.12 19.18
CA LEU A 269 3.33 -19.34 18.50
C LEU A 269 4.49 -20.03 19.22
N SER A 270 4.57 -21.36 19.12
CA SER A 270 5.73 -22.11 19.59
C SER A 270 7.00 -21.68 18.85
N PRO A 271 8.22 -21.82 19.43
CA PRO A 271 9.46 -21.48 18.73
C PRO A 271 9.63 -22.22 17.38
N ALA A 272 9.13 -23.45 17.28
CA ALA A 272 9.14 -24.22 16.03
C ALA A 272 8.20 -23.61 14.98
N ASP A 273 6.99 -23.24 15.39
CA ASP A 273 6.00 -22.58 14.53
C ASP A 273 6.46 -21.20 14.08
N GLN A 274 7.07 -20.41 14.98
CA GLN A 274 7.68 -19.12 14.63
C GLN A 274 8.74 -19.30 13.55
N LYS A 275 9.65 -20.28 13.72
CA LYS A 275 10.68 -20.58 12.73
C LYS A 275 10.07 -21.00 11.38
N ALA A 276 9.03 -21.84 11.39
CA ALA A 276 8.35 -22.27 10.17
C ALA A 276 7.62 -21.11 9.47
N ALA A 277 6.92 -20.26 10.22
CA ALA A 277 6.25 -19.06 9.72
C ALA A 277 7.25 -18.05 9.12
N THR A 278 8.37 -17.79 9.80
CA THR A 278 9.43 -16.94 9.27
C THR A 278 10.04 -17.53 8.01
N LYS A 279 10.26 -18.85 7.94
CA LYS A 279 10.82 -19.48 6.75
C LYS A 279 9.89 -19.31 5.54
N ILE A 280 8.60 -19.64 5.68
CA ILE A 280 7.66 -19.53 4.55
C ILE A 280 7.47 -18.08 4.11
N TRP A 281 7.49 -17.12 5.05
CA TRP A 281 7.50 -15.69 4.76
C TRP A 281 8.65 -15.29 3.84
N TRP A 282 9.89 -15.68 4.19
CA TRP A 282 11.06 -15.42 3.34
C TRP A 282 11.01 -16.16 2.00
N ASP A 283 10.55 -17.43 1.98
CA ASP A 283 10.39 -18.19 0.75
C ASP A 283 9.43 -17.46 -0.22
N MET A 284 8.30 -16.93 0.28
CA MET A 284 7.31 -16.18 -0.52
C MET A 284 7.88 -14.89 -1.12
N HIS A 285 8.80 -14.22 -0.43
CA HIS A 285 9.42 -12.98 -0.90
C HIS A 285 10.54 -13.22 -1.92
N ALA A 286 11.03 -14.45 -2.02
CA ALA A 286 12.07 -14.86 -2.97
C ALA A 286 11.51 -15.43 -4.30
N GLU A 287 10.19 -15.59 -4.43
CA GLU A 287 9.49 -16.07 -5.64
C GLU A 287 9.35 -15.03 -6.75
#